data_AF-A0A7X1LA41-F1
#
_entry.id   AF-A0A7X1LA41-F1
#
_cell.length_a   1.000
_cell.length_b   1.000
_cell.length_c   1.000
_cell.angle_alpha   90.00
_cell.angle_beta   90.00
_cell.angle_gamma   90.00
#
_symmetry.space_group_name_H-M   'P 1'
#
loop_
_entity.id
_entity.type
_entity.pdbx_description
1 polymer ?
#
loop_
_entity_poly.entity_id
_entity_poly.type
_entity_poly.pdbx_seq_one_letter_code
_entity_poly.pdbx_strand_id
1 'polypeptide(L)'
;MRRRTKTIISTRIEANKDKIYRTSDVHDLACLVFPNKNAVDLRAGFILIFLAIKHVRECKITMTELEIIRKEKAEAISRKSLWKARAVMARIGLITKREGYWQFSTKFSKSLTNLAEKAASFMAPMNKEKEWFLLDCALGAMR
;
A
#
# COMPACT_ATOMS: atom_id res chain seq x y z
N MET A 1 1.27 -24.87 -33.64
CA MET A 1 1.82 -24.03 -32.54
C MET A 1 0.83 -24.04 -31.37
N ARG A 2 1.19 -24.62 -30.21
CA ARG A 2 0.34 -24.58 -29.00
C ARG A 2 0.47 -23.21 -28.32
N ARG A 3 -0.66 -22.52 -28.10
CA ARG A 3 -0.72 -21.24 -27.38
C ARG A 3 -0.19 -21.43 -25.96
N ARG A 4 0.81 -20.65 -25.55
CA ARG A 4 1.24 -20.57 -24.15
C ARG A 4 0.07 -20.04 -23.33
N THR A 5 -0.40 -20.84 -22.38
CA THR A 5 -1.40 -20.48 -21.38
C THR A 5 -0.89 -19.25 -20.63
N LYS A 6 -1.68 -18.18 -20.63
CA LYS A 6 -1.41 -16.96 -19.85
C LYS A 6 -1.36 -17.38 -18.39
N THR A 7 -0.17 -17.37 -17.78
CA THR A 7 -0.01 -17.66 -16.35
C THR A 7 -0.92 -16.71 -15.58
N ILE A 8 -1.85 -17.30 -14.84
CA ILE A 8 -2.82 -16.59 -14.02
C ILE A 8 -2.03 -15.63 -13.13
N ILE A 9 -2.44 -14.36 -13.16
CA ILE A 9 -1.94 -13.34 -12.25
C ILE A 9 -2.27 -13.84 -10.85
N SER A 10 -1.30 -14.47 -10.18
CA SER A 10 -1.36 -14.68 -8.74
C SER A 10 -1.54 -13.29 -8.15
N THR A 11 -2.76 -13.01 -7.70
CA THR A 11 -3.10 -11.74 -7.08
C THR A 11 -2.23 -11.67 -5.83
N ARG A 12 -1.27 -10.73 -5.80
CA ARG A 12 -0.31 -10.53 -4.69
C ARG A 12 -0.97 -10.45 -3.30
N ILE A 13 -2.29 -10.29 -3.27
CA ILE A 13 -3.18 -10.31 -2.10
C ILE A 13 -3.26 -11.72 -1.49
N GLU A 14 -3.47 -12.79 -2.27
CA GLU A 14 -3.57 -14.16 -1.73
C GLU A 14 -2.27 -14.60 -1.04
N ALA A 15 -1.12 -14.27 -1.63
CA ALA A 15 0.19 -14.62 -1.09
C ALA A 15 0.56 -13.87 0.20
N ASN A 16 -0.17 -12.80 0.54
CA ASN A 16 0.14 -11.96 1.72
C ASN A 16 -1.06 -11.77 2.66
N LYS A 17 -2.20 -12.45 2.45
CA LYS A 17 -3.39 -12.28 3.29
C LYS A 17 -3.10 -12.50 4.79
N ASP A 18 -2.32 -13.53 5.12
CA ASP A 18 -1.96 -13.86 6.50
C ASP A 18 -0.99 -12.84 7.10
N LYS A 19 -0.18 -12.17 6.25
CA LYS A 19 0.75 -11.12 6.67
C LYS A 19 0.03 -9.79 6.87
N ILE A 20 -0.96 -9.48 6.04
CA ILE A 20 -1.82 -8.30 6.18
C ILE A 20 -2.60 -8.40 7.49
N TYR A 21 -3.19 -9.56 7.79
CA TYR A 21 -3.90 -9.79 9.05
C TYR A 21 -3.02 -9.60 10.30
N ARG A 22 -1.73 -9.94 10.22
CA ARG A 22 -0.78 -9.82 11.34
C ARG A 22 -0.10 -8.46 11.45
N THR A 23 -0.35 -7.55 10.50
CA THR A 23 0.31 -6.24 10.49
C THR A 23 -0.15 -5.42 11.68
N SER A 24 0.68 -5.42 12.73
CA SER A 24 0.37 -4.79 14.01
C SER A 24 1.10 -3.46 14.18
N ASP A 25 2.20 -3.29 13.45
CA ASP A 25 3.03 -2.10 13.52
C ASP A 25 3.56 -1.63 12.13
N VAL A 26 4.32 -0.54 12.15
CA VAL A 26 4.93 0.07 10.96
C VAL A 26 6.02 -0.82 10.33
N HIS A 27 6.67 -1.67 11.13
CA HIS A 27 7.72 -2.57 10.64
C HIS A 27 7.12 -3.70 9.80
N ASP A 28 6.00 -4.27 10.26
CA ASP A 28 5.24 -5.26 9.48
C ASP A 28 4.73 -4.67 8.17
N LEU A 29 4.21 -3.43 8.22
CA LEU A 29 3.77 -2.72 7.03
C LEU A 29 4.93 -2.49 6.05
N ALA A 30 6.12 -2.13 6.54
CA ALA A 30 7.31 -2.00 5.72
C ALA A 30 7.71 -3.35 5.09
N CYS A 31 7.60 -4.45 5.82
CA CYS A 31 7.85 -5.81 5.32
C CYS A 31 6.84 -6.25 4.25
N LEU A 32 5.58 -5.84 4.36
CA LEU A 32 4.57 -6.07 3.32
C LEU A 32 4.88 -5.29 2.04
N VAL A 33 5.24 -4.01 2.17
CA VAL A 33 5.56 -3.16 1.01
C VAL A 33 6.87 -3.58 0.34
N PHE A 34 7.85 -4.04 1.13
CA PHE A 34 9.16 -4.51 0.67
C PHE A 34 9.45 -5.94 1.14
N PRO A 35 8.87 -6.96 0.47
CA PRO A 35 8.92 -8.35 0.93
C PRO A 35 10.28 -9.03 0.73
N ASN A 36 11.16 -8.47 -0.11
CA ASN A 36 12.47 -9.07 -0.39
C ASN A 36 13.37 -9.05 0.86
N LYS A 37 14.00 -10.18 1.19
CA LYS A 37 14.89 -10.30 2.37
C LYS A 37 15.96 -9.20 2.40
N ASN A 38 16.56 -8.89 1.25
CA ASN A 38 17.65 -7.91 1.10
C ASN A 38 17.16 -6.44 1.05
N ALA A 39 15.87 -6.16 1.21
CA ALA A 39 15.33 -4.80 1.16
C ALA A 39 15.38 -4.06 2.51
N VAL A 40 16.37 -4.37 3.36
CA VAL A 40 16.51 -3.81 4.73
C VAL A 40 16.54 -2.28 4.69
N ASP A 41 17.38 -1.69 3.84
CA ASP A 41 17.49 -0.23 3.73
C ASP A 41 16.20 0.46 3.24
N LEU A 42 15.43 -0.23 2.39
CA LEU A 42 14.16 0.29 1.89
C LEU A 42 13.10 0.26 2.99
N ARG A 43 13.08 -0.80 3.81
CA ARG A 43 12.20 -0.90 4.99
C ARG A 43 12.57 0.15 6.03
N ALA A 44 13.85 0.31 6.34
CA ALA A 44 14.33 1.35 7.25
C ALA A 44 13.95 2.75 6.75
N GLY A 45 14.15 3.03 5.45
CA GLY A 45 13.75 4.29 4.83
C GLY A 45 12.24 4.54 4.88
N PHE A 46 11.42 3.49 4.69
CA PHE A 46 9.97 3.57 4.83
C PHE A 46 9.57 3.94 6.26
N ILE A 47 10.12 3.26 7.26
CA ILE A 47 9.83 3.50 8.68
C ILE A 47 10.26 4.92 9.07
N LEU A 48 11.45 5.35 8.63
CA LEU A 48 11.94 6.71 8.89
C LEU A 48 10.97 7.77 8.36
N ILE A 49 10.54 7.66 7.10
CA ILE A 49 9.59 8.62 6.51
C ILE A 49 8.27 8.60 7.27
N PHE A 50 7.77 7.41 7.62
CA PHE A 50 6.52 7.26 8.34
C PHE A 50 6.58 7.96 9.70
N LEU A 51 7.62 7.70 10.49
CA LEU A 51 7.81 8.32 11.81
C LEU A 51 8.06 9.82 11.70
N ALA A 52 8.84 10.25 10.71
CA ALA A 52 9.13 11.66 10.48
C ALA A 52 7.84 12.44 10.18
N ILE A 53 6.96 11.94 9.31
CA ILE A 53 5.65 12.56 9.07
C ILE A 53 4.80 12.51 10.33
N LYS A 54 4.77 11.39 11.06
CA LYS A 54 3.92 11.20 12.25
C LYS A 54 4.28 12.15 13.41
N HIS A 55 5.56 12.46 13.58
CA HIS A 55 6.07 13.18 14.77
C HIS A 55 6.38 14.65 14.51
N VAL A 56 6.39 15.11 13.26
CA VAL A 56 6.54 16.55 12.95
C VAL A 56 5.20 17.26 13.17
N ARG A 57 5.28 18.52 13.62
CA ARG A 57 4.12 19.40 13.83
C ARG A 57 3.30 19.47 12.55
N GLU A 58 1.97 19.37 12.66
CA GLU A 58 1.02 19.32 11.53
C GLU A 58 1.06 18.06 10.64
N CYS A 59 1.87 17.05 10.97
CA CYS A 59 2.01 15.83 10.17
C CYS A 59 2.44 16.10 8.70
N LYS A 60 3.29 17.11 8.51
CA LYS A 60 3.83 17.54 7.20
C LYS A 60 5.34 17.62 7.30
N ILE A 61 6.05 17.20 6.26
CA ILE A 61 7.51 17.27 6.23
C ILE A 61 8.05 17.70 4.87
N THR A 62 8.97 18.66 4.86
CA THR A 62 9.74 19.02 3.67
C THR A 62 10.84 18.00 3.38
N MET A 63 11.40 18.03 2.17
CA MET A 63 12.59 17.22 1.87
C MET A 63 13.81 17.63 2.68
N THR A 64 13.93 18.92 3.05
CA THR A 64 15.03 19.44 3.85
C THR A 64 14.97 18.90 5.27
N GLU A 65 13.82 19.00 5.92
CA GLU A 65 13.60 18.43 7.27
C GLU A 65 13.80 16.92 7.28
N LEU A 66 13.30 16.21 6.26
CA LEU A 66 13.50 14.77 6.15
C LEU A 66 14.99 14.40 6.02
N GLU A 67 15.79 15.18 5.30
CA GLU A 67 17.24 14.96 5.21
C GLU A 67 17.97 15.26 6.52
N ILE A 68 17.52 16.26 7.28
CA ILE A 68 18.04 16.56 8.63
C ILE A 68 17.77 15.38 9.55
N ILE A 69 16.52 14.91 9.63
CA ILE A 69 16.12 13.76 10.44
C ILE A 69 16.88 12.50 10.02
N ARG A 70 17.08 12.28 8.71
CA ARG A 70 17.89 11.16 8.21
C ARG A 70 19.31 11.21 8.77
N LYS A 71 19.96 12.37 8.73
CA LYS A 71 21.33 12.52 9.26
C LYS A 71 21.37 12.29 10.77
N GLU A 72 20.41 12.83 11.52
CA GLU A 72 20.41 12.75 12.99
C GLU A 72 20.05 11.37 13.55
N LYS A 73 19.10 10.69 12.91
CA LYS A 73 18.48 9.46 13.46
C LYS A 73 18.87 8.20 12.73
N ALA A 74 19.32 8.31 11.48
CA ALA A 74 19.50 7.16 10.61
C ALA A 74 20.55 7.43 9.53
N GLU A 75 21.73 7.91 9.93
CA GLU A 75 22.80 8.32 9.01
C GLU A 75 23.17 7.22 8.01
N ALA A 76 23.13 5.96 8.45
CA ALA A 76 23.37 4.77 7.65
C ALA A 76 22.37 4.57 6.49
N ILE A 77 21.17 5.16 6.55
CA ILE A 77 20.20 5.08 5.47
C ILE A 77 20.66 5.98 4.33
N SER A 78 20.97 5.37 3.18
CA SER A 78 21.35 6.13 1.99
C SER A 78 20.19 7.01 1.48
N ARG A 79 20.53 8.18 0.93
CA ARG A 79 19.56 9.07 0.24
C ARG A 79 18.80 8.34 -0.86
N LYS A 80 19.48 7.44 -1.57
CA LYS A 80 18.91 6.62 -2.65
C LYS A 80 17.83 5.68 -2.12
N SER A 81 18.08 5.00 -1.01
CA SER A 81 17.10 4.11 -0.37
C SER A 81 15.89 4.90 0.15
N LEU A 82 16.13 6.05 0.78
CA LEU A 82 15.07 6.95 1.24
C LEU A 82 14.18 7.45 0.10
N TRP A 83 14.79 7.87 -1.01
CA TRP A 83 14.05 8.31 -2.20
C TRP A 83 13.21 7.18 -2.80
N LYS A 84 13.76 5.97 -2.91
CA LYS A 84 13.03 4.79 -3.40
C LYS A 84 11.86 4.42 -2.49
N ALA A 85 12.08 4.43 -1.16
CA ALA A 85 11.02 4.18 -0.19
C ALA A 85 9.88 5.20 -0.33
N ARG A 86 10.21 6.49 -0.35
CA ARG A 86 9.24 7.58 -0.57
C ARG A 86 8.47 7.43 -1.87
N ALA A 87 9.16 7.09 -2.96
CA ALA A 87 8.52 6.90 -4.26
C ALA A 87 7.50 5.75 -4.24
N VAL A 88 7.79 4.65 -3.53
CA VAL A 88 6.84 3.56 -3.35
C VAL A 88 5.67 3.98 -2.47
N MET A 89 5.92 4.67 -1.34
CA MET A 89 4.87 5.20 -0.47
C MET A 89 3.90 6.13 -1.22
N ALA A 90 4.43 6.99 -2.10
CA ALA A 90 3.62 7.86 -2.94
C ALA A 90 2.84 7.05 -4.00
N ARG A 91 3.47 6.05 -4.61
CA ARG A 91 2.83 5.19 -5.62
C ARG A 91 1.66 4.38 -5.07
N ILE A 92 1.80 3.84 -3.85
CA ILE A 92 0.69 3.14 -3.17
C ILE A 92 -0.35 4.11 -2.59
N GLY A 93 -0.11 5.41 -2.72
CA GLY A 93 -1.01 6.45 -2.26
C GLY A 93 -0.94 6.74 -0.76
N LEU A 94 -0.05 6.10 0.01
CA LEU A 94 0.07 6.28 1.46
C LEU A 94 0.44 7.72 1.85
N ILE A 95 1.31 8.35 1.07
CA ILE A 95 1.70 9.76 1.24
C ILE A 95 1.42 10.54 -0.04
N THR A 96 1.26 11.85 0.09
CA THR A 96 1.06 12.77 -1.03
C THR A 96 1.94 14.01 -0.87
N LYS A 97 2.35 14.59 -1.99
CA LYS A 97 3.01 15.91 -2.02
C LYS A 97 1.95 17.01 -2.11
N ARG A 98 2.06 18.06 -1.29
CA ARG A 98 1.27 19.29 -1.39
C ARG A 98 2.14 20.48 -1.00
N GLU A 99 2.15 21.53 -1.84
CA GLU A 99 2.82 22.81 -1.51
C GLU A 99 4.28 22.67 -1.04
N GLY A 100 5.01 21.67 -1.56
CA GLY A 100 6.40 21.40 -1.18
C GLY A 100 6.60 20.41 -0.03
N TYR A 101 5.54 20.07 0.71
CA TYR A 101 5.56 19.13 1.83
C TYR A 101 5.04 17.75 1.44
N TRP A 102 5.47 16.74 2.20
CA TRP A 102 4.93 15.38 2.20
C TRP A 102 4.11 15.15 3.46
N GLN A 103 2.94 14.55 3.29
CA GLN A 103 2.03 14.22 4.40
C GLN A 103 1.30 12.91 4.10
N PHE A 104 0.68 12.31 5.12
CA PHE A 104 -0.20 11.17 4.92
C PHE A 104 -1.40 11.54 4.03
N SER A 105 -1.77 10.61 3.16
CA SER A 105 -2.89 10.79 2.24
C SER A 105 -4.21 10.51 2.92
N THR A 106 -5.05 11.53 3.05
CA THR A 106 -6.44 11.37 3.51
C THR A 106 -7.27 10.53 2.54
N LYS A 107 -6.95 10.56 1.24
CA LYS A 107 -7.61 9.74 0.21
C LYS A 107 -7.31 8.25 0.41
N PHE A 108 -6.11 7.90 0.86
CA PHE A 108 -5.72 6.52 1.10
C PHE A 108 -6.51 5.89 2.24
N SER A 109 -6.60 6.59 3.38
CA SER A 109 -7.43 6.16 4.52
C SER A 109 -8.90 5.96 4.09
N LYS A 110 -9.50 6.94 3.41
CA LYS A 110 -10.87 6.82 2.87
C LYS A 110 -11.03 5.64 1.91
N SER A 111 -10.04 5.40 1.05
CA SER A 111 -10.09 4.29 0.09
C SER A 111 -10.05 2.93 0.79
N LEU A 112 -9.27 2.80 1.87
CA LEU A 112 -9.23 1.58 2.68
C LEU A 112 -10.55 1.36 3.43
N THR A 113 -11.13 2.41 4.01
CA THR A 113 -12.45 2.33 4.66
C THR A 113 -13.52 1.89 3.65
N ASN A 114 -13.60 2.54 2.50
CA ASN A 114 -14.56 2.19 1.45
C ASN A 114 -14.36 0.75 0.95
N LEU A 115 -13.10 0.27 0.85
CA LEU A 115 -12.81 -1.10 0.45
C LEU A 115 -13.29 -2.10 1.52
N ALA A 116 -13.05 -1.82 2.80
CA ALA A 116 -13.51 -2.65 3.90
C ALA A 116 -15.05 -2.72 3.95
N GLU A 117 -15.74 -1.59 3.81
CA GLU A 117 -17.20 -1.52 3.74
C GLU A 117 -17.75 -2.31 2.55
N LYS A 118 -17.17 -2.14 1.35
CA LYS A 118 -17.58 -2.91 0.17
C LYS A 118 -17.33 -4.40 0.35
N ALA A 119 -16.16 -4.79 0.88
CA ALA A 119 -15.85 -6.19 1.15
C ALA A 119 -16.88 -6.81 2.11
N ALA A 120 -17.25 -6.10 3.17
CA ALA A 120 -18.32 -6.53 4.08
C ALA A 120 -19.67 -6.67 3.35
N SER A 121 -20.02 -5.71 2.47
CA SER A 121 -21.24 -5.78 1.67
C SER A 121 -21.29 -6.98 0.72
N PHE A 122 -20.14 -7.39 0.16
CA PHE A 122 -20.04 -8.56 -0.72
C PHE A 122 -20.07 -9.89 0.05
N MET A 123 -19.74 -9.89 1.34
CA MET A 123 -19.83 -11.07 2.20
C MET A 123 -21.22 -11.23 2.83
N ALA A 124 -22.06 -10.20 2.77
CA ALA A 124 -23.44 -10.28 3.23
C ALA A 124 -24.27 -11.15 2.25
N PRO A 125 -25.16 -12.03 2.74
CA PRO A 125 -25.98 -12.87 1.89
C PRO A 125 -26.89 -12.01 1.00
N MET A 126 -26.64 -12.04 -0.32
CA MET A 126 -27.50 -11.43 -1.33
C MET A 126 -28.59 -12.39 -1.78
N ASN A 127 -29.60 -11.86 -2.47
CA ASN A 127 -30.57 -12.69 -3.18
C ASN A 127 -29.84 -13.48 -4.27
N LYS A 128 -29.83 -14.82 -4.15
CA LYS A 128 -29.19 -15.77 -5.06
C LYS A 128 -29.55 -15.55 -6.54
N GLU A 129 -30.80 -15.17 -6.84
CA GLU A 129 -31.25 -14.94 -8.22
C GLU A 129 -30.50 -13.78 -8.89
N LYS A 130 -30.17 -12.73 -8.11
CA LYS A 130 -29.40 -11.59 -8.62
C LYS A 130 -27.94 -11.96 -8.89
N GLU A 131 -27.35 -12.88 -8.13
CA GLU A 131 -25.97 -13.32 -8.32
C GLU A 131 -25.81 -14.14 -9.59
N TRP A 132 -26.72 -15.11 -9.82
CA TRP A 132 -26.74 -15.89 -11.06
C TRP A 132 -27.02 -15.03 -12.29
N PHE A 133 -27.94 -14.06 -12.17
CA PHE A 133 -28.22 -13.11 -13.24
C PHE A 133 -26.99 -12.28 -13.66
N LEU A 134 -26.14 -11.85 -12.70
CA LEU A 134 -24.90 -11.14 -13.01
C LEU A 134 -23.90 -12.02 -13.76
N LEU A 135 -23.84 -13.31 -13.43
CA LEU A 135 -23.00 -14.27 -14.15
C LEU A 135 -23.51 -14.48 -15.59
N ASP A 136 -24.81 -14.64 -15.77
CA ASP A 136 -25.43 -14.81 -17.10
C ASP A 136 -25.21 -13.59 -18.00
N CYS A 137 -25.30 -12.39 -17.44
CA CYS A 137 -24.95 -11.14 -18.13
C CYS A 137 -23.48 -11.10 -18.55
N ALA A 138 -22.56 -11.50 -17.67
CA ALA A 138 -21.12 -11.50 -17.94
C ALA A 138 -20.70 -12.57 -18.97
N LEU A 139 -21.42 -13.69 -19.03
CA LEU A 139 -21.19 -14.76 -20.00
C LEU A 139 -21.81 -14.45 -21.38
N GLY A 140 -22.52 -13.32 -21.52
CA GLY A 140 -23.20 -12.96 -22.76
C GLY A 140 -24.36 -13.92 -23.10
N ALA A 141 -24.94 -14.57 -22.09
CA ALA A 141 -26.01 -15.55 -22.26
C ALA A 141 -27.37 -14.91 -22.61
N MET A 142 -27.43 -13.58 -22.72
CA MET A 142 -28.60 -12.88 -23.27
C MET A 142 -28.44 -12.72 -24.79
N ARG A 143 -29.10 -13.62 -25.52
CA ARG A 143 -29.63 -13.38 -26.86
C ARG A 143 -31.15 -13.33 -26.77
#